data_AF-A0A0B7GZS5-F1
#
_entry.id   AF-A0A0B7GZS5-F1
#
_cell.length_a   1.000
_cell.length_b   1.000
_cell.length_c   1.000
_cell.angle_alpha   90.00
_cell.angle_beta   90.00
_cell.angle_gamma   90.00
#
_symmetry.space_group_name_H-M   'P 1'
#
loop_
_entity.id
_entity.type
_entity.pdbx_description
1 polymer ?
#
loop_
_entity_poly.entity_id
_entity_poly.type
_entity_poly.pdbx_seq_one_letter_code
_entity_poly.pdbx_strand_id
1 'polypeptide(L)'
;MRPPLSYYGGKQLLAKKIVSLIPEHKIYCEPFCGGAAVLFAKEPSQAEVINDINAEIINFYHVVKEDFPALQKEIMKTLHSREMHRHAKIIYENPDMFDTVKRAWAVWVKANMSFGNCFNSGFAYEKKSGGTTKKIINKIDEFTDKISNRIRMLQIEN
;
A
#
# COMPACT_ATOMS: atom_id res chain seq x y z
N MET A 1 11.22 7.60 0.91
CA MET A 1 9.94 7.72 0.18
C MET A 1 8.77 7.41 1.13
N ARG A 2 7.55 7.90 0.88
CA ARG A 2 6.36 7.43 1.62
C ARG A 2 5.88 6.11 1.02
N PRO A 3 5.43 5.14 1.83
CA PRO A 3 4.88 3.91 1.30
C PRO A 3 3.51 4.16 0.62
N PRO A 4 3.15 3.34 -0.39
CA PRO A 4 1.87 3.46 -1.10
C PRO A 4 0.64 3.12 -0.24
N LEU A 5 0.81 2.33 0.82
CA LEU A 5 -0.25 1.90 1.72
C LEU A 5 -0.13 2.61 3.07
N SER A 6 -1.22 3.20 3.56
CA SER A 6 -1.37 3.47 4.98
C SER A 6 -1.97 2.24 5.64
N TYR A 7 -1.12 1.49 6.34
CA TYR A 7 -1.53 0.28 7.03
C TYR A 7 -1.69 0.52 8.53
N TYR A 8 -2.68 -0.11 9.15
CA TYR A 8 -2.83 -0.09 10.60
C TYR A 8 -1.57 -0.68 11.27
N GLY A 9 -1.05 -0.01 12.32
CA GLY A 9 0.24 -0.37 12.91
C GLY A 9 1.46 -0.02 12.04
N GLY A 10 1.25 0.70 10.93
CA GLY A 10 2.31 1.12 10.02
C GLY A 10 3.37 1.96 10.73
N LYS A 11 4.64 1.55 10.60
CA LYS A 11 5.78 2.21 11.24
C LYS A 11 6.16 3.55 10.58
N GLN A 12 5.28 4.21 9.84
CA GLN A 12 5.60 5.43 9.06
C GLN A 12 6.24 6.54 9.91
N LEU A 13 5.73 6.78 11.13
CA LEU A 13 6.29 7.78 12.05
C LEU A 13 7.65 7.35 12.65
N LEU A 14 7.87 6.04 12.79
CA LEU A 14 9.09 5.48 13.37
C LEU A 14 10.13 5.08 12.31
N ALA A 15 9.77 5.07 11.03
CA ALA A 15 10.56 4.48 9.96
C ALA A 15 11.96 5.09 9.90
N LYS A 16 12.09 6.43 10.01
CA LYS A 16 13.39 7.11 10.04
C LYS A 16 14.27 6.66 11.22
N LYS A 17 13.68 6.51 12.41
CA LYS A 17 14.39 6.04 13.60
C LYS A 17 14.78 4.57 13.50
N ILE A 18 13.92 3.73 12.92
CA ILE A 18 14.24 2.32 12.67
C ILE A 18 15.40 2.23 11.67
N VAL A 19 15.32 2.95 10.56
CA VAL A 19 16.39 2.99 9.54
C VAL A 19 17.72 3.43 10.12
N SER A 20 17.76 4.43 11.02
CA SER A 20 19.01 4.86 11.66
C SER A 20 19.63 3.84 12.62
N LEU A 21 18.86 2.82 13.02
CA LEU A 21 19.32 1.75 13.92
C LEU A 21 19.70 0.46 13.16
N ILE A 22 19.40 0.39 11.86
CA ILE A 22 19.78 -0.75 11.04
C ILE A 22 21.29 -0.64 10.75
N PRO A 23 22.10 -1.65 11.11
CA PRO A 23 23.54 -1.64 10.84
C PRO A 23 23.82 -1.75 9.34
N GLU A 24 25.07 -1.56 8.91
CA GLU A 24 25.46 -1.84 7.53
C GLU A 24 25.17 -3.32 7.17
N HIS A 25 24.60 -3.55 5.99
CA HIS A 25 24.20 -4.88 5.54
C HIS A 25 24.05 -4.91 4.02
N LYS A 26 24.09 -6.12 3.45
CA LYS A 26 23.88 -6.36 2.02
C LYS A 26 22.46 -6.82 1.69
N ILE A 27 21.81 -7.50 2.63
CA ILE A 27 20.48 -8.11 2.45
C ILE A 27 19.54 -7.53 3.51
N TYR A 28 18.41 -7.00 3.07
CA TYR A 28 17.34 -6.54 3.94
C TYR A 28 16.14 -7.50 3.82
N CYS A 29 15.56 -7.88 4.94
CA CYS A 29 14.38 -8.75 4.98
C CYS A 29 13.33 -8.14 5.91
N GLU A 30 12.10 -8.00 5.41
CA GLU A 30 10.94 -7.51 6.17
C GLU A 30 9.81 -8.55 6.08
N PRO A 31 9.79 -9.55 6.99
CA PRO A 31 8.85 -10.68 6.92
C PRO A 31 7.41 -10.35 7.33
N PHE A 32 7.19 -9.14 7.87
CA PHE A 32 5.87 -8.61 8.27
C PHE A 32 5.74 -7.20 7.71
N CYS A 33 5.71 -7.08 6.39
CA CYS A 33 5.88 -5.80 5.72
C CYS A 33 4.66 -4.88 5.95
N GLY A 34 3.43 -5.42 5.95
CA GLY A 34 2.21 -4.62 5.97
C GLY A 34 2.21 -3.54 4.89
N GLY A 35 2.44 -2.29 5.30
CA GLY A 35 2.61 -1.16 4.37
C GLY A 35 4.04 -0.91 3.88
N ALA A 36 5.01 -1.74 4.24
CA ALA A 36 6.45 -1.64 3.92
C ALA A 36 7.08 -0.28 4.27
N ALA A 37 6.65 0.32 5.39
CA ALA A 37 7.05 1.68 5.76
C ALA A 37 8.57 1.82 5.97
N VAL A 38 9.24 0.77 6.45
CA VAL A 38 10.70 0.77 6.65
C VAL A 38 11.41 0.61 5.31
N LEU A 39 11.02 -0.38 4.48
CA LEU A 39 11.52 -0.54 3.11
C LEU A 39 11.54 0.77 2.31
N PHE A 40 10.40 1.48 2.26
CA PHE A 40 10.31 2.73 1.48
C PHE A 40 11.06 3.91 2.11
N ALA A 41 11.33 3.88 3.42
CA ALA A 41 12.12 4.91 4.10
C ALA A 41 13.63 4.70 3.99
N LYS A 42 14.06 3.47 3.75
CA LYS A 42 15.46 3.05 3.67
C LYS A 42 16.01 3.20 2.25
N GLU A 43 17.31 3.51 2.16
CA GLU A 43 18.06 3.36 0.91
C GLU A 43 18.10 1.90 0.44
N PRO A 44 18.04 1.59 -0.86
CA PRO A 44 18.06 0.21 -1.36
C PRO A 44 19.29 -0.60 -0.90
N SER A 45 19.07 -1.85 -0.51
CA SER A 45 20.14 -2.86 -0.32
C SER A 45 20.49 -3.60 -1.61
N GLN A 46 21.57 -4.39 -1.62
CA GLN A 46 21.91 -5.25 -2.76
C GLN A 46 20.83 -6.29 -3.04
N ALA A 47 20.22 -6.83 -1.97
CA ALA A 47 19.01 -7.64 -2.06
C ALA A 47 18.02 -7.20 -0.97
N GLU A 48 16.73 -7.19 -1.32
CA GLU A 48 15.64 -6.86 -0.42
C GLU A 48 14.55 -7.91 -0.58
N VAL A 49 13.99 -8.38 0.53
CA VAL A 49 12.91 -9.38 0.58
C VAL A 49 11.78 -8.86 1.45
N ILE A 50 10.53 -8.97 0.98
CA ILE A 50 9.34 -8.74 1.81
C ILE A 50 8.48 -10.00 1.87
N ASN A 51 7.84 -10.19 3.02
CA ASN A 51 6.73 -11.13 3.18
C ASN A 51 5.62 -10.50 4.06
N ASP A 52 4.41 -11.03 3.97
CA ASP A 52 3.30 -10.80 4.87
C ASP A 52 2.33 -11.99 4.80
N ILE A 53 1.75 -12.38 5.93
CA ILE A 53 0.73 -13.45 5.97
C ILE A 53 -0.55 -13.08 5.20
N ASN A 54 -0.78 -11.79 4.98
CA ASN A 54 -1.90 -11.32 4.18
C ASN A 54 -1.55 -11.40 2.69
N ALA A 55 -2.00 -12.46 2.03
CA ALA A 55 -1.81 -12.69 0.60
C ALA A 55 -2.29 -11.52 -0.28
N GLU A 56 -3.27 -10.72 0.15
CA GLU A 56 -3.73 -9.56 -0.63
C GLU A 56 -2.71 -8.40 -0.60
N ILE A 57 -1.96 -8.25 0.50
CA ILE A 57 -0.84 -7.30 0.58
C ILE A 57 0.29 -7.73 -0.36
N ILE A 58 0.59 -9.04 -0.37
CA ILE A 58 1.58 -9.62 -1.28
C ILE A 58 1.14 -9.43 -2.73
N ASN A 59 -0.11 -9.76 -3.07
CA ASN A 59 -0.68 -9.49 -4.39
C ASN A 59 -0.56 -8.00 -4.79
N PHE A 60 -0.80 -7.08 -3.86
CA PHE A 60 -0.63 -5.65 -4.13
C PHE A 60 0.80 -5.32 -4.57
N TYR A 61 1.82 -5.78 -3.84
CA TYR A 61 3.21 -5.53 -4.22
C TYR A 61 3.64 -6.26 -5.49
N HIS A 62 3.10 -7.45 -5.77
CA HIS A 62 3.29 -8.13 -7.06
C HIS A 62 2.76 -7.27 -8.22
N VAL A 63 1.52 -6.77 -8.12
CA VAL A 63 0.93 -5.94 -9.18
C VAL A 63 1.68 -4.62 -9.34
N VAL A 64 2.15 -3.99 -8.27
CA VAL A 64 2.99 -2.78 -8.36
C VAL A 64 4.29 -3.05 -9.14
N LYS A 65 4.82 -4.28 -9.10
CA LYS A 65 6.02 -4.69 -9.83
C LYS A 65 5.73 -5.12 -11.27
N GLU A 66 4.64 -5.83 -11.50
CA GLU A 66 4.35 -6.51 -12.78
C GLU A 66 3.42 -5.72 -13.71
N ASP A 67 2.41 -5.04 -13.17
CA ASP A 67 1.40 -4.29 -13.94
C ASP A 67 1.02 -2.97 -13.25
N PHE A 68 2.05 -2.17 -12.98
CA PHE A 68 1.89 -0.84 -12.39
C PHE A 68 0.94 0.07 -13.20
N PRO A 69 1.01 0.14 -14.54
CA PRO A 69 0.14 1.02 -15.31
C PRO A 69 -1.35 0.66 -15.17
N ALA A 70 -1.72 -0.63 -15.14
CA ALA A 70 -3.11 -1.02 -14.93
C ALA A 70 -3.60 -0.63 -13.53
N LEU A 71 -2.80 -0.90 -12.48
CA LEU A 71 -3.16 -0.54 -11.11
C LEU A 71 -3.23 0.98 -10.93
N GLN A 72 -2.28 1.74 -11.48
CA GLN A 72 -2.30 3.19 -11.43
C GLN A 72 -3.55 3.74 -12.11
N LYS A 73 -3.95 3.20 -13.27
CA LYS A 73 -5.18 3.60 -13.97
C LYS A 73 -6.43 3.37 -13.12
N GLU A 74 -6.51 2.27 -12.38
CA GLU A 74 -7.63 2.00 -11.46
C GLU A 74 -7.63 2.97 -10.27
N ILE A 75 -6.47 3.24 -9.67
CA ILE A 75 -6.32 4.20 -8.57
C ILE A 75 -6.67 5.63 -9.03
N MET A 76 -6.22 6.06 -10.20
CA MET A 76 -6.54 7.39 -10.77
C MET A 76 -8.04 7.62 -10.98
N LYS A 77 -8.80 6.56 -11.27
CA LYS A 77 -10.26 6.63 -11.43
C LYS A 77 -11.02 6.59 -10.10
N THR A 78 -10.31 6.44 -8.98
CA THR A 78 -10.94 6.22 -7.69
C THR A 78 -11.52 7.51 -7.12
N LEU A 79 -12.84 7.51 -6.94
CA LEU A 79 -13.57 8.54 -6.22
C LEU A 79 -13.48 8.29 -4.72
N HIS A 80 -13.32 9.37 -3.95
CA HIS A 80 -13.49 9.31 -2.50
C HIS A 80 -14.98 9.16 -2.15
N SER A 81 -15.51 7.94 -2.25
CA SER A 81 -16.93 7.64 -2.03
C SER A 81 -17.15 6.36 -1.22
N ARG A 82 -18.29 6.33 -0.53
CA ARG A 82 -18.73 5.14 0.23
C ARG A 82 -19.00 3.95 -0.69
N GLU A 83 -19.48 4.20 -1.90
CA GLU A 83 -19.75 3.15 -2.88
C GLU A 83 -18.48 2.44 -3.32
N MET A 84 -17.42 3.19 -3.66
CA MET A 84 -16.13 2.60 -4.02
C MET A 84 -15.51 1.85 -2.85
N HIS A 85 -15.62 2.39 -1.63
CA HIS A 85 -15.18 1.67 -0.42
C HIS A 85 -15.94 0.35 -0.24
N ARG A 86 -17.27 0.34 -0.46
CA ARG A 86 -18.09 -0.88 -0.41
C ARG A 86 -17.69 -1.88 -1.49
N HIS A 87 -17.44 -1.41 -2.71
CA HIS A 87 -16.98 -2.27 -3.81
C HIS A 87 -15.63 -2.91 -3.47
N ALA A 88 -14.65 -2.12 -3.04
CA ALA A 88 -13.36 -2.65 -2.60
C ALA A 88 -13.50 -3.67 -1.45
N LYS A 89 -14.45 -3.48 -0.53
CA LYS A 89 -14.74 -4.47 0.49
C LYS A 89 -15.19 -5.81 -0.11
N ILE A 90 -16.12 -5.79 -1.08
CA ILE A 90 -16.60 -7.01 -1.74
C ILE A 90 -15.45 -7.75 -2.43
N ILE A 91 -14.58 -7.04 -3.14
CA ILE A 91 -13.41 -7.64 -3.81
C ILE A 91 -12.47 -8.28 -2.79
N TYR A 92 -12.12 -7.54 -1.74
CA TYR A 92 -11.20 -7.99 -0.70
C TYR A 92 -11.74 -9.22 0.05
N GLU A 93 -13.05 -9.33 0.24
CA GLU A 93 -13.70 -10.47 0.92
C GLU A 93 -13.92 -11.67 -0.01
N ASN A 94 -13.81 -11.50 -1.33
CA ASN A 94 -14.06 -12.55 -2.33
C ASN A 94 -12.96 -12.55 -3.40
N PRO A 95 -11.67 -12.69 -3.03
CA PRO A 95 -10.55 -12.49 -3.95
C PRO A 95 -10.59 -13.41 -5.17
N ASP A 96 -11.08 -14.65 -5.02
CA ASP A 96 -11.15 -15.63 -6.10
C ASP A 96 -12.10 -15.24 -7.25
N MET A 97 -12.95 -14.23 -7.04
CA MET A 97 -13.91 -13.73 -8.03
C MET A 97 -13.36 -12.59 -8.89
N PHE A 98 -12.14 -12.11 -8.62
CA PHE A 98 -11.59 -10.91 -9.24
C PHE A 98 -10.13 -11.09 -9.67
N ASP A 99 -9.73 -10.35 -10.71
CA ASP A 99 -8.33 -10.34 -11.17
C ASP A 99 -7.39 -9.68 -10.13
N THR A 100 -6.09 -9.95 -10.29
CA THR A 100 -5.02 -9.49 -9.39
C THR A 100 -4.97 -7.96 -9.28
N VAL A 101 -5.23 -7.23 -10.36
CA VAL A 101 -5.22 -5.76 -10.39
C VAL A 101 -6.37 -5.19 -9.58
N LYS A 102 -7.59 -5.74 -9.73
CA LYS A 102 -8.76 -5.34 -8.94
C LYS A 102 -8.58 -5.64 -7.45
N ARG A 103 -7.97 -6.78 -7.13
CA ARG A 103 -7.60 -7.14 -5.75
C ARG A 103 -6.59 -6.16 -5.15
N ALA A 104 -5.54 -5.82 -5.91
CA ALA A 104 -4.56 -4.82 -5.49
C ALA A 104 -5.20 -3.43 -5.31
N TRP A 105 -6.07 -3.02 -6.23
CA TRP A 105 -6.86 -1.80 -6.10
C TRP A 105 -7.72 -1.79 -4.83
N ALA A 106 -8.38 -2.91 -4.52
CA ALA A 106 -9.20 -3.04 -3.32
C ALA A 106 -8.37 -2.86 -2.03
N VAL A 107 -7.15 -3.40 -1.99
CA VAL A 107 -6.20 -3.19 -0.87
C VAL A 107 -5.84 -1.72 -0.74
N TRP A 108 -5.52 -1.03 -1.84
CA TRP A 108 -5.23 0.40 -1.83
C TRP A 108 -6.41 1.23 -1.31
N VAL A 109 -7.63 0.93 -1.78
CA VAL A 109 -8.86 1.61 -1.32
C VAL A 109 -9.08 1.36 0.17
N LYS A 110 -8.99 0.11 0.64
CA LYS A 110 -9.19 -0.22 2.05
C LYS A 110 -8.13 0.42 2.95
N ALA A 111 -6.87 0.46 2.52
CA ALA A 111 -5.79 1.11 3.26
C ALA A 111 -5.99 2.61 3.42
N ASN A 112 -6.52 3.27 2.39
CA ASN A 112 -6.54 4.73 2.34
C ASN A 112 -7.90 5.33 2.70
N MET A 113 -9.00 4.64 2.41
CA MET A 113 -10.37 5.14 2.57
C MET A 113 -11.13 4.51 3.76
N SER A 114 -10.51 3.62 4.52
CA SER A 114 -11.14 3.09 5.76
C SER A 114 -10.80 3.95 6.97
N PHE A 115 -11.72 4.04 7.93
CA PHE A 115 -11.55 4.83 9.14
C PHE A 115 -10.29 4.40 9.93
N GLY A 116 -9.43 5.36 10.24
CA GLY A 116 -8.16 5.09 10.93
C GLY A 116 -7.17 4.22 10.13
N ASN A 117 -7.36 4.10 8.81
CA ASN A 117 -6.59 3.22 7.93
C ASN A 117 -6.66 1.73 8.36
N CYS A 118 -7.77 1.34 8.99
CA CYS A 118 -8.01 -0.03 9.43
C CYS A 118 -8.91 -0.76 8.43
N PHE A 119 -8.43 -1.86 7.84
CA PHE A 119 -9.10 -2.57 6.74
C PHE A 119 -10.51 -3.06 7.08
N ASN A 120 -10.76 -3.37 8.35
CA ASN A 120 -12.05 -3.91 8.82
C ASN A 120 -13.00 -2.82 9.33
N SER A 121 -12.63 -1.55 9.20
CA SER A 121 -13.48 -0.43 9.59
C SER A 121 -14.36 0.09 8.45
N GLY A 122 -15.31 0.95 8.78
CA GLY A 122 -16.16 1.62 7.79
C GLY A 122 -15.43 2.70 6.99
N PHE A 123 -16.09 3.21 5.96
CA PHE A 123 -15.61 4.32 5.12
C PHE A 123 -15.24 5.55 5.97
N ALA A 124 -14.03 6.07 5.78
CA ALA A 124 -13.58 7.33 6.34
C ALA A 124 -14.22 8.48 5.58
N TYR A 125 -15.06 9.26 6.27
CA TYR A 125 -15.70 10.43 5.69
C TYR A 125 -15.35 11.69 6.47
N GLU A 126 -15.59 12.82 5.83
CA GLU A 126 -15.31 14.12 6.40
C GLU A 126 -16.35 14.50 7.46
N LYS A 127 -15.90 14.87 8.66
CA LYS A 127 -16.76 15.39 9.75
C LYS A 127 -16.61 16.91 9.97
N LYS A 128 -15.46 17.47 9.59
CA LYS A 128 -15.08 18.91 9.63
C LYS A 128 -14.27 19.22 8.37
N SER A 129 -14.22 20.47 7.93
CA SER A 129 -13.75 20.84 6.59
C SER A 129 -12.29 20.46 6.25
N GLY A 130 -12.10 19.99 5.01
CA GLY A 130 -10.92 20.12 4.14
C GLY A 130 -9.87 19.01 4.16
N GLY A 131 -9.97 18.04 5.08
CA GLY A 131 -8.85 17.13 5.37
C GLY A 131 -8.86 15.79 4.62
N THR A 132 -9.96 15.06 4.67
CA THR A 132 -9.97 13.63 4.29
C THR A 132 -9.90 13.45 2.77
N THR A 133 -10.79 14.11 2.02
CA THR A 133 -10.82 14.00 0.55
C THR A 133 -9.51 14.47 -0.08
N LYS A 134 -8.96 15.59 0.39
CA LYS A 134 -7.67 16.12 -0.07
C LYS A 134 -6.52 15.14 0.15
N LYS A 135 -6.51 14.42 1.29
CA LYS A 135 -5.50 13.38 1.55
C LYS A 135 -5.59 12.22 0.55
N ILE A 136 -6.80 11.81 0.16
CA ILE A 136 -6.98 10.75 -0.84
C ILE A 136 -6.49 11.20 -2.20
N ILE A 137 -6.85 12.41 -2.64
CA ILE A 137 -6.37 12.99 -3.91
C ILE A 137 -4.83 13.03 -3.92
N ASN A 138 -4.22 13.56 -2.86
CA ASN A 138 -2.76 13.58 -2.76
C ASN A 138 -2.14 12.18 -2.85
N LYS A 139 -2.79 11.15 -2.31
CA LYS A 139 -2.30 9.76 -2.41
C LYS A 139 -2.44 9.18 -3.80
N ILE A 140 -3.49 9.55 -4.53
CA ILE A 140 -3.66 9.21 -5.94
C ILE A 140 -2.51 9.85 -6.74
N ASP A 141 -2.29 11.15 -6.54
CA ASP A 141 -1.24 11.91 -7.24
C ASP A 141 0.18 11.44 -6.89
N GLU A 142 0.41 11.02 -5.64
CA GLU A 142 1.70 10.46 -5.18
C GLU A 142 1.94 9.02 -5.70
N PHE A 143 0.90 8.33 -6.23
CA PHE A 143 1.00 6.96 -6.75
C PHE A 143 1.62 6.91 -8.16
N THR A 144 2.92 7.16 -8.23
CA THR A 144 3.70 7.33 -9.47
C THR A 144 4.70 6.20 -9.72
N ASP A 145 5.30 6.14 -10.91
CA ASP A 145 6.30 5.14 -11.29
C ASP A 145 7.50 5.08 -10.35
N LYS A 146 7.74 6.13 -9.54
CA LYS A 146 8.74 6.13 -8.47
C LYS A 146 8.55 4.95 -7.51
N ILE A 147 7.31 4.54 -7.24
CA ILE A 147 7.00 3.41 -6.37
C ILE A 147 7.40 2.09 -7.03
N SER A 148 6.98 1.87 -8.28
CA SER A 148 7.33 0.64 -9.03
C SER A 148 8.84 0.54 -9.24
N ASN A 149 9.49 1.65 -9.62
CA ASN A 149 10.94 1.71 -9.76
C ASN A 149 11.68 1.39 -8.46
N ARG A 150 11.17 1.83 -7.30
CA ARG A 150 11.78 1.54 -5.99
C ARG A 150 11.78 0.06 -5.66
N ILE A 151 10.77 -0.70 -6.08
CA ILE A 151 10.63 -2.13 -5.76
C ILE A 151 11.02 -3.06 -6.91
N ARG A 152 11.61 -2.54 -7.99
CA ARG A 152 11.92 -3.33 -9.19
C ARG A 152 12.81 -4.55 -8.92
N MET A 153 13.77 -4.42 -8.00
CA MET A 153 14.69 -5.50 -7.60
C MET A 153 14.23 -6.24 -6.32
N LEU A 154 13.04 -5.93 -5.81
CA LEU A 154 12.50 -6.55 -4.59
C LEU A 154 12.13 -8.01 -4.87
N GLN A 155 12.54 -8.90 -3.98
CA GLN A 155 12.03 -10.27 -3.90
C GLN A 155 10.77 -10.25 -3.02
N ILE A 156 9.69 -10.84 -3.52
CA ILE A 156 8.38 -10.86 -2.86
C ILE A 156 8.06 -12.33 -2.62
N GLU A 157 7.97 -12.69 -1.34
CA GLU A 157 7.63 -14.04 -0.88
C GLU A 157 6.19 -14.06 -0.32
N ASN A 158 5.62 -15.26 -0.19
CA ASN A 158 4.33 -15.53 0.45
C ASN A 158 4.48 -16.71 1.42
#